data_AF-A0A7V5FHN4-F1
#
_entry.id   AF-A0A7V5FHN4-F1
#
_cell.length_a   1.000
_cell.length_b   1.000
_cell.length_c   1.000
_cell.angle_alpha   90.00
_cell.angle_beta   90.00
_cell.angle_gamma   90.00
#
_symmetry.space_group_name_H-M   'P 1'
#
loop_
_entity.id
_entity.type
_entity.pdbx_description
1 polymer ?
#
loop_
_entity_poly.entity_id
_entity_poly.type
_entity_poly.pdbx_seq_one_letter_code
_entity_poly.pdbx_strand_id
1 'polypeptide(L)'
;MTKRRLILAAVLIFGLSCLVYLFLHRGMSPAVRLPANSQALSKLINQGLRLSELLVPYVEISLKLPDSLYVDPILDRTIGYVDSTLVIVNSSERRIWLVNLEGRITKMLGGKGSGPGEFMNITCFAISPLRLLYFYDHLAERITVFTLQGKMVKTIALKAPSLRPRHMAVDSTGRIFIHHPPSAEYPGFIAILDSTGKVIKNLRTDVDWKYGGYYFRGFLDGDVLVLDSGKIIEANLFSYRVYFGGVENRFIASGTRPRGYTEIPRLSNVGKENFESVFFELPLYRNFSIYDNRFVLQSYVSPDDKKYGKPGVLRAFDLHGNYIGNVEIDVNVIPNMGDQRFAITIKPRVGKKAVDEKNPFSFIIHKWRPLSELMNGTALGNNVLAFTVTDVNSLRKIELGKLPGLRLIGIVSENDCGTCVDILLSELQRVRAEWRSKGSPAVVVVIHSSPEFVNKIKWRYNMDDNLFEIARGASLPSPALFALTRRGIREFSVTPDTLGFLHLRTFVDSVLSEFNGGR
;
A
#
# COMPACT_ATOMS: atom_id res chain seq x y z
N MET A 1 -25.64 16.59 55.16
CA MET A 1 -26.00 15.53 54.19
C MET A 1 -26.49 14.31 54.96
N THR A 2 -27.66 13.76 54.60
CA THR A 2 -28.19 12.55 55.27
C THR A 2 -27.29 11.34 55.00
N LYS A 3 -27.17 10.42 55.98
CA LYS A 3 -26.33 9.21 55.93
C LYS A 3 -26.52 8.41 54.63
N ARG A 4 -27.73 8.40 54.07
CA ARG A 4 -28.06 7.81 52.76
C ARG A 4 -27.35 8.47 51.57
N ARG A 5 -27.20 9.80 51.54
CA ARG A 5 -26.50 10.52 50.46
C ARG A 5 -24.99 10.27 50.49
N LEU A 6 -24.40 10.12 51.67
CA LEU A 6 -22.99 9.74 51.85
C LEU A 6 -22.72 8.31 51.35
N ILE A 7 -23.61 7.36 51.67
CA ILE A 7 -23.50 5.98 51.17
C ILE A 7 -23.63 5.95 49.64
N LEU A 8 -24.59 6.70 49.07
CA LEU A 8 -24.78 6.76 47.62
C LEU A 8 -23.56 7.36 46.90
N ALA A 9 -22.97 8.42 47.46
CA ALA A 9 -21.75 9.03 46.93
C ALA A 9 -20.55 8.08 46.99
N ALA A 10 -20.39 7.34 48.11
CA ALA A 10 -19.31 6.37 48.25
C ALA A 10 -19.45 5.20 47.25
N VAL A 11 -20.66 4.71 47.01
CA VAL A 11 -20.92 3.66 46.00
C VAL A 11 -20.64 4.16 44.59
N LEU A 12 -21.02 5.41 44.26
CA LEU A 12 -20.73 6.02 42.97
C LEU A 12 -19.23 6.21 42.75
N ILE A 13 -18.49 6.70 43.75
CA ILE A 13 -17.04 6.88 43.69
C ILE A 13 -16.33 5.53 43.54
N PHE A 14 -16.75 4.51 44.30
CA PHE A 14 -16.20 3.16 44.18
C PHE A 14 -16.50 2.56 42.80
N GLY A 15 -17.73 2.70 42.30
CA GLY A 15 -18.12 2.26 40.96
C GLY A 15 -17.31 2.94 39.85
N LEU A 16 -17.12 4.26 39.93
CA LEU A 16 -16.30 5.03 38.99
C LEU A 16 -14.83 4.59 39.06
N SER A 17 -14.31 4.34 40.26
CA SER A 17 -12.93 3.89 40.47
C SER A 17 -12.70 2.48 39.92
N CYS A 18 -13.66 1.57 40.09
CA CYS A 18 -13.65 0.25 39.46
C CYS A 18 -13.75 0.33 37.93
N LEU A 19 -14.57 1.24 37.39
CA LEU A 19 -14.65 1.49 35.95
C LEU A 19 -13.33 2.01 35.40
N VAL A 20 -12.72 3.02 36.03
CA VAL A 20 -11.41 3.54 35.66
C VAL A 20 -10.33 2.46 35.79
N TYR A 21 -10.36 1.66 36.85
CA TYR A 21 -9.46 0.51 37.01
C TYR A 21 -9.64 -0.53 35.90
N LEU A 22 -10.88 -0.85 35.50
CA LEU A 22 -11.17 -1.75 34.39
C LEU A 22 -10.72 -1.17 33.04
N PHE A 23 -10.92 0.13 32.80
CA PHE A 23 -10.44 0.83 31.61
C PHE A 23 -8.91 0.83 31.53
N LEU A 24 -8.23 1.12 32.64
CA LEU A 24 -6.76 1.21 32.71
C LEU A 24 -6.08 -0.17 32.70
N HIS A 25 -6.63 -1.18 33.37
CA HIS A 25 -5.99 -2.49 33.52
C HIS A 25 -6.48 -3.58 32.58
N ARG A 26 -7.74 -3.53 32.11
CA ARG A 26 -8.24 -4.50 31.11
C ARG A 26 -8.12 -4.01 29.68
N GLY A 27 -7.59 -2.80 29.46
CA GLY A 27 -7.41 -2.25 28.12
C GLY A 27 -8.72 -2.17 27.34
N MET A 28 -9.87 -2.04 28.02
CA MET A 28 -11.16 -1.82 27.38
C MET A 28 -11.20 -0.38 26.89
N SER A 29 -10.47 -0.05 25.82
CA SER A 29 -10.75 1.15 25.05
C SER A 29 -12.21 1.12 24.59
N PRO A 30 -12.92 2.28 24.52
CA PRO A 30 -14.23 2.32 23.87
C PRO A 30 -14.08 1.65 22.50
N ALA A 31 -15.04 0.81 22.10
CA ALA A 31 -14.98 0.15 20.81
C ALA A 31 -14.88 1.23 19.72
N VAL A 32 -13.66 1.49 19.24
CA VAL A 32 -13.42 2.43 18.17
C VAL A 32 -14.10 1.81 16.97
N ARG A 33 -15.21 2.43 16.54
CA ARG A 33 -15.91 1.97 15.34
C ARG A 33 -14.95 2.16 14.17
N LEU A 34 -14.46 1.04 13.64
CA LEU A 34 -13.57 1.03 12.48
C LEU A 34 -14.20 1.83 11.32
N PRO A 35 -13.40 2.52 10.49
CA PRO A 35 -13.90 3.11 9.24
C PRO A 35 -14.57 2.07 8.33
N ALA A 36 -15.43 2.50 7.39
CA ALA A 36 -16.19 1.59 6.53
C ALA A 36 -15.30 0.56 5.79
N ASN A 37 -14.19 1.03 5.19
CA ASN A 37 -13.25 0.14 4.49
C ASN A 37 -12.55 -0.83 5.47
N SER A 38 -12.21 -0.36 6.68
CA SER A 38 -11.63 -1.20 7.74
C SER A 38 -12.61 -2.29 8.22
N GLN A 39 -13.90 -1.96 8.35
CA GLN A 39 -14.94 -2.95 8.66
C GLN A 39 -15.10 -3.97 7.53
N ALA A 40 -15.09 -3.52 6.27
CA ALA A 40 -15.22 -4.40 5.12
C ALA A 40 -14.07 -5.41 5.01
N LEU A 41 -12.82 -4.94 5.13
CA LEU A 41 -11.66 -5.83 5.13
C LEU A 41 -11.69 -6.79 6.33
N SER A 42 -12.06 -6.30 7.53
CA SER A 42 -12.21 -7.16 8.71
C SER A 42 -13.24 -8.26 8.49
N LYS A 43 -14.38 -7.95 7.84
CA LYS A 43 -15.41 -8.94 7.49
C LYS A 43 -14.85 -10.01 6.55
N LEU A 44 -14.14 -9.62 5.49
CA LEU A 44 -13.51 -10.56 4.55
C LEU A 44 -12.48 -11.46 5.26
N ILE A 45 -11.64 -10.88 6.12
CA ILE A 45 -10.66 -11.64 6.93
C ILE A 45 -11.37 -12.68 7.81
N ASN A 46 -12.44 -12.29 8.49
CA ASN A 46 -13.22 -13.21 9.32
C ASN A 46 -13.93 -14.31 8.51
N GLN A 47 -14.10 -14.11 7.20
CA GLN A 47 -14.63 -15.11 6.26
C GLN A 47 -13.53 -16.00 5.66
N GLY A 48 -12.27 -15.84 6.07
CA GLY A 48 -11.16 -16.68 5.63
C GLY A 48 -10.39 -16.15 4.42
N LEU A 49 -10.39 -14.83 4.21
CA LEU A 49 -9.63 -14.18 3.13
C LEU A 49 -8.15 -14.62 3.13
N ARG A 50 -7.69 -15.09 1.97
CA ARG A 50 -6.30 -15.49 1.72
C ARG A 50 -5.54 -14.41 0.94
N LEU A 51 -4.22 -14.39 1.09
CA LEU A 51 -3.36 -13.46 0.37
C LEU A 51 -3.51 -13.59 -1.15
N SER A 52 -3.60 -14.81 -1.70
CA SER A 52 -3.79 -15.02 -3.14
C SER A 52 -5.01 -14.28 -3.71
N GLU A 53 -6.06 -14.07 -2.93
CA GLU A 53 -7.26 -13.34 -3.34
C GLU A 53 -7.05 -11.83 -3.45
N LEU A 54 -6.05 -11.30 -2.74
CA LEU A 54 -5.62 -9.91 -2.82
C LEU A 54 -4.69 -9.63 -4.00
N LEU A 55 -4.25 -10.66 -4.73
CA LEU A 55 -3.22 -10.55 -5.76
C LEU A 55 -3.81 -10.75 -7.17
N VAL A 56 -3.43 -9.86 -8.08
CA VAL A 56 -3.70 -9.99 -9.51
C VAL A 56 -2.36 -10.09 -10.25
N PRO A 57 -2.03 -11.24 -10.86
CA PRO A 57 -0.80 -11.38 -11.62
C PRO A 57 -0.68 -10.31 -12.70
N TYR A 58 0.46 -9.63 -12.74
CA TYR A 58 0.74 -8.54 -13.69
C TYR A 58 1.82 -8.95 -14.71
N VAL A 59 2.94 -9.49 -14.23
CA VAL A 59 4.01 -10.01 -15.10
C VAL A 59 4.77 -11.13 -14.39
N GLU A 60 5.15 -12.16 -15.14
CA GLU A 60 6.05 -13.21 -14.69
C GLU A 60 7.44 -13.00 -15.32
N ILE A 61 8.46 -12.92 -14.47
CA ILE A 61 9.85 -12.69 -14.84
C ILE A 61 10.64 -13.94 -14.49
N SER A 62 10.83 -14.81 -15.48
CA SER A 62 11.70 -15.98 -15.37
C SER A 62 13.14 -15.57 -15.67
N LEU A 63 14.03 -15.69 -14.68
CA LEU A 63 15.42 -15.25 -14.87
C LEU A 63 16.13 -16.08 -15.94
N LYS A 64 16.86 -15.38 -16.82
CA LYS A 64 17.71 -15.97 -17.86
C LYS A 64 19.16 -15.66 -17.50
N LEU A 65 19.70 -16.43 -16.57
CA LEU A 65 21.06 -16.28 -16.06
C LEU A 65 22.02 -17.17 -16.86
N PRO A 66 23.26 -16.72 -17.13
CA PRO A 66 24.35 -17.61 -17.50
C PRO A 66 24.64 -18.61 -16.39
N ASP A 67 25.15 -19.80 -16.72
CA ASP A 67 25.47 -20.89 -15.77
C ASP A 67 26.44 -20.50 -14.65
N SER A 68 27.17 -19.40 -14.82
CA SER A 68 28.13 -18.88 -13.85
C SER A 68 27.52 -17.98 -12.77
N LEU A 69 26.24 -17.61 -12.90
CA LEU A 69 25.55 -16.69 -11.99
C LEU A 69 24.41 -17.38 -11.28
N TYR A 70 24.33 -17.18 -9.97
CA TYR A 70 23.27 -17.73 -9.12
C TYR A 70 22.66 -16.63 -8.27
N VAL A 71 21.36 -16.74 -7.96
CA VAL A 71 20.72 -15.82 -7.01
C VAL A 71 20.91 -16.35 -5.60
N ASP A 72 21.25 -15.46 -4.68
CA ASP A 72 21.35 -15.82 -3.27
C ASP A 72 20.05 -16.49 -2.79
N PRO A 73 20.13 -17.62 -2.07
CA PRO A 73 18.95 -18.37 -1.64
C PRO A 73 18.13 -17.64 -0.57
N ILE A 74 18.68 -16.58 0.03
CA ILE A 74 18.01 -15.73 1.02
C ILE A 74 17.44 -14.50 0.31
N LEU A 75 16.13 -14.48 0.13
CA LEU A 75 15.41 -13.43 -0.60
C LEU A 75 14.74 -12.40 0.31
N ASP A 76 15.20 -12.28 1.55
CA ASP A 76 14.67 -11.32 2.52
C ASP A 76 15.29 -9.93 2.28
N ARG A 77 14.46 -8.96 1.88
CA ARG A 77 14.85 -7.57 1.57
C ARG A 77 15.99 -7.42 0.56
N THR A 78 16.15 -8.37 -0.35
CA THR A 78 17.14 -8.33 -1.45
C THR A 78 16.51 -8.08 -2.81
N ILE A 79 15.18 -7.96 -2.88
CA ILE A 79 14.42 -7.83 -4.13
C ILE A 79 13.56 -6.56 -4.11
N GLY A 80 13.56 -5.81 -5.21
CA GLY A 80 12.69 -4.65 -5.39
C GLY A 80 12.20 -4.55 -6.82
N TYR A 81 10.93 -4.21 -7.01
CA TYR A 81 10.36 -3.97 -8.34
C TYR A 81 9.96 -2.50 -8.48
N VAL A 82 10.42 -1.85 -9.56
CA VAL A 82 10.09 -0.46 -9.87
C VAL A 82 10.22 -0.24 -11.38
N ASP A 83 9.29 0.50 -12.00
CA ASP A 83 9.38 0.89 -13.42
C ASP A 83 9.81 -0.24 -14.37
N SER A 84 9.11 -1.39 -14.29
CA SER A 84 9.40 -2.57 -15.13
C SER A 84 10.81 -3.15 -14.98
N THR A 85 11.50 -2.82 -13.89
CA THR A 85 12.83 -3.31 -13.55
C THR A 85 12.76 -4.06 -12.23
N LEU A 86 13.27 -5.28 -12.21
CA LEU A 86 13.53 -6.05 -11.01
C LEU A 86 14.97 -5.79 -10.57
N VAL A 87 15.15 -5.26 -9.37
CA VAL A 87 16.42 -5.03 -8.71
C VAL A 87 16.69 -6.22 -7.79
N ILE A 88 17.80 -6.93 -8.03
CA ILE A 88 18.22 -8.07 -7.22
C ILE A 88 19.57 -7.75 -6.60
N VAL A 89 19.63 -7.75 -5.28
CA VAL A 89 20.89 -7.65 -4.52
C VAL A 89 21.42 -9.06 -4.30
N ASN A 90 22.52 -9.37 -4.98
CA ASN A 90 23.31 -10.57 -4.71
C ASN A 90 24.44 -10.19 -3.74
N SER A 91 24.21 -10.47 -2.47
CA SER A 91 25.09 -10.10 -1.37
C SER A 91 26.38 -10.94 -1.37
N SER A 92 26.32 -12.21 -1.79
CA SER A 92 27.51 -13.08 -1.85
C SER A 92 28.52 -12.64 -2.91
N GLU A 93 28.02 -12.20 -4.07
CA GLU A 93 28.83 -11.62 -5.14
C GLU A 93 29.11 -10.12 -4.94
N ARG A 94 28.40 -9.47 -4.01
CA ARG A 94 28.42 -8.02 -3.76
C ARG A 94 28.04 -7.23 -5.01
N ARG A 95 27.06 -7.77 -5.74
CA ARG A 95 26.58 -7.26 -7.02
C ARG A 95 25.09 -6.96 -6.94
N ILE A 96 24.67 -5.99 -7.74
CA ILE A 96 23.28 -5.61 -7.92
C ILE A 96 22.93 -5.87 -9.37
N TRP A 97 21.89 -6.64 -9.63
CA TRP A 97 21.41 -6.93 -10.96
C TRP A 97 20.14 -6.13 -11.23
N LEU A 98 20.13 -5.40 -12.34
CA LEU A 98 18.92 -4.80 -12.88
C LEU A 98 18.43 -5.73 -13.98
N VAL A 99 17.23 -6.26 -13.81
CA VAL A 99 16.63 -7.27 -14.68
C VAL A 99 15.38 -6.70 -15.31
N ASN A 100 15.24 -6.87 -16.63
CA ASN A 100 14.04 -6.45 -17.35
C ASN A 100 12.91 -7.49 -17.22
N LEU A 101 11.75 -7.18 -17.80
CA LEU A 101 10.58 -8.06 -17.76
C LEU A 101 10.80 -9.40 -18.48
N GLU A 102 11.71 -9.46 -19.46
CA GLU A 102 12.07 -10.70 -20.17
C GLU A 102 13.04 -11.60 -19.38
N GLY A 103 13.41 -11.19 -18.17
CA GLY A 103 14.29 -11.93 -17.26
C GLY A 103 15.78 -11.80 -17.55
N ARG A 104 16.18 -10.84 -18.40
CA ARG A 104 17.58 -10.60 -18.75
C ARG A 104 18.19 -9.54 -17.85
N ILE A 105 19.42 -9.78 -17.39
CA ILE A 105 20.22 -8.75 -16.71
C ILE A 105 20.57 -7.66 -17.72
N THR A 106 20.05 -6.45 -17.53
CA THR A 106 20.36 -5.27 -18.36
C THR A 106 21.57 -4.52 -17.85
N LYS A 107 21.80 -4.54 -16.53
CA LYS A 107 22.96 -3.95 -15.85
C LYS A 107 23.39 -4.79 -14.66
N MET A 108 24.69 -4.81 -14.43
CA MET A 108 25.31 -5.36 -13.24
C MET A 108 26.13 -4.24 -12.60
N LEU A 109 25.77 -3.88 -11.37
CA LEU A 109 26.42 -2.83 -10.59
C LEU A 109 27.15 -3.48 -9.41
N GLY A 110 28.11 -2.78 -8.82
CA GLY A 110 28.86 -3.32 -7.71
C GLY A 110 30.02 -4.20 -8.13
N GLY A 111 30.44 -5.05 -7.19
CA GLY A 111 31.68 -5.80 -7.25
C GLY A 111 32.36 -5.77 -5.88
N LYS A 112 33.15 -6.79 -5.59
CA LYS A 112 33.90 -6.89 -4.33
C LYS A 112 34.99 -5.82 -4.31
N GLY A 113 34.94 -4.92 -3.33
CA GLY A 113 35.99 -3.91 -3.15
C GLY A 113 35.53 -2.70 -2.34
N SER A 114 36.39 -1.71 -2.22
CA SER A 114 36.16 -0.48 -1.45
C SER A 114 36.18 0.79 -2.31
N GLY A 115 36.52 0.65 -3.61
CA GLY A 115 36.56 1.74 -4.58
C GLY A 115 35.17 2.30 -4.92
N PRO A 116 35.12 3.33 -5.79
CA PRO A 116 33.87 3.93 -6.23
C PRO A 116 32.96 2.91 -6.92
N GLY A 117 31.73 2.76 -6.41
CA GLY A 117 30.75 1.81 -6.96
C GLY A 117 30.97 0.35 -6.56
N GLU A 118 32.03 0.02 -5.81
CA GLU A 118 32.27 -1.32 -5.24
C GLU A 118 31.65 -1.46 -3.85
N PHE A 119 31.52 -2.70 -3.38
CA PHE A 119 30.95 -3.01 -2.07
C PHE A 119 31.76 -4.05 -1.30
N MET A 120 31.86 -3.84 0.01
CA MET A 120 32.45 -4.77 0.97
C MET A 120 31.38 -5.65 1.61
N ASN A 121 30.21 -5.11 1.97
CA ASN A 121 29.07 -5.90 2.45
C ASN A 121 27.74 -5.14 2.32
N ILE A 122 26.94 -5.43 1.30
CA ILE A 122 25.60 -4.82 1.14
C ILE A 122 24.65 -5.50 2.13
N THR A 123 24.06 -4.74 3.05
CA THR A 123 23.13 -5.31 4.05
C THR A 123 21.73 -4.73 4.00
N CYS A 124 21.52 -3.65 3.26
CA CYS A 124 20.24 -2.98 3.16
C CYS A 124 20.19 -2.17 1.86
N PHE A 125 19.01 -2.10 1.25
CA PHE A 125 18.76 -1.17 0.15
C PHE A 125 17.35 -0.61 0.18
N ALA A 126 17.17 0.52 -0.51
CA ALA A 126 15.88 1.18 -0.68
C ALA A 126 15.78 1.78 -2.08
N ILE A 127 14.55 1.86 -2.60
CA ILE A 127 14.25 2.55 -3.85
C ILE A 127 13.43 3.79 -3.48
N SER A 128 13.92 4.97 -3.84
CA SER A 128 13.16 6.21 -3.58
C SER A 128 12.00 6.37 -4.58
N PRO A 129 10.98 7.19 -4.26
CA PRO A 129 9.93 7.57 -5.22
C PRO A 129 10.47 8.21 -6.51
N LEU A 130 11.70 8.77 -6.46
CA LEU A 130 12.41 9.33 -7.61
C LEU A 130 13.20 8.27 -8.42
N ARG A 131 12.99 6.98 -8.15
CA ARG A 131 13.62 5.84 -8.85
C ARG A 131 15.15 5.81 -8.72
N LEU A 132 15.65 6.32 -7.59
CA LEU A 132 17.05 6.18 -7.22
C LEU A 132 17.21 4.98 -6.30
N LEU A 133 18.26 4.20 -6.54
CA LEU A 133 18.59 2.99 -5.80
C LEU A 133 19.65 3.32 -4.75
N TYR A 134 19.34 3.14 -3.47
CA TYR A 134 20.23 3.42 -2.35
C TYR A 134 20.69 2.10 -1.74
N PHE A 135 22.00 1.84 -1.74
CA PHE A 135 22.57 0.62 -1.18
C PHE A 135 23.49 0.96 -0.01
N TYR A 136 23.22 0.37 1.15
CA TYR A 136 24.05 0.53 2.33
C TYR A 136 25.11 -0.57 2.40
N ASP A 137 26.37 -0.15 2.46
CA ASP A 137 27.52 -1.00 2.73
C ASP A 137 27.88 -0.93 4.21
N HIS A 138 27.66 -2.03 4.93
CA HIS A 138 27.90 -2.10 6.36
C HIS A 138 29.37 -1.96 6.74
N LEU A 139 30.28 -2.57 5.96
CA LEU A 139 31.70 -2.55 6.30
C LEU A 139 32.37 -1.25 5.85
N ALA A 140 31.87 -0.63 4.79
CA ALA A 140 32.39 0.67 4.31
C ALA A 140 31.68 1.87 4.96
N GLU A 141 30.68 1.62 5.81
CA GLU A 141 29.85 2.64 6.49
C GLU A 141 29.36 3.75 5.54
N ARG A 142 28.83 3.36 4.38
CA ARG A 142 28.41 4.31 3.35
C ARG A 142 27.15 3.85 2.64
N ILE A 143 26.41 4.82 2.11
CA ILE A 143 25.29 4.59 1.19
C ILE A 143 25.74 5.00 -0.21
N THR A 144 25.68 4.09 -1.18
CA THR A 144 25.96 4.38 -2.59
C THR A 144 24.64 4.47 -3.35
N VAL A 145 24.46 5.53 -4.13
CA VAL A 145 23.22 5.83 -4.85
C VAL A 145 23.42 5.65 -6.35
N PHE A 146 22.53 4.89 -7.01
CA PHE A 146 22.52 4.68 -8.45
C PHE A 146 21.18 5.11 -9.08
N THR A 147 21.19 5.42 -10.37
CA THR A 147 19.98 5.50 -11.18
C THR A 147 19.54 4.11 -11.66
N LEU A 148 18.30 3.96 -12.11
CA LEU A 148 17.83 2.73 -12.80
C LEU A 148 18.60 2.43 -14.11
N GLN A 149 19.27 3.43 -14.69
CA GLN A 149 20.14 3.23 -15.86
C GLN A 149 21.54 2.73 -15.46
N GLY A 150 21.81 2.57 -14.16
CA GLY A 150 23.06 2.06 -13.62
C GLY A 150 24.14 3.12 -13.43
N LYS A 151 23.81 4.42 -13.55
CA LYS A 151 24.78 5.49 -13.30
C LYS A 151 24.91 5.73 -11.80
N MET A 152 26.14 5.69 -11.27
CA MET A 152 26.40 6.12 -9.90
C MET A 152 26.16 7.63 -9.78
N VAL A 153 25.30 8.02 -8.85
CA VAL A 153 24.94 9.42 -8.59
C VAL A 153 25.84 10.02 -7.53
N LYS A 154 25.98 9.33 -6.38
CA LYS A 154 26.78 9.80 -5.25
C LYS A 154 27.05 8.68 -4.24
N THR A 155 28.00 8.95 -3.36
CA THR A 155 28.28 8.17 -2.16
C THR A 155 28.11 9.07 -0.94
N ILE A 156 27.42 8.55 0.08
CA ILE A 156 27.11 9.23 1.33
C ILE A 156 27.84 8.47 2.44
N ALA A 157 28.85 9.09 3.04
CA ALA A 157 29.54 8.49 4.18
C ALA A 157 28.70 8.65 5.46
N LEU A 158 28.43 7.54 6.15
CA LEU A 158 27.81 7.55 7.47
C LEU A 158 28.93 7.64 8.51
N LYS A 159 29.22 8.87 8.95
CA LYS A 159 30.31 9.13 9.91
C LYS A 159 30.03 8.44 11.25
N ALA A 160 31.11 8.10 11.96
CA ALA A 160 31.03 7.56 13.31
C ALA A 160 30.33 8.54 14.29
N PRO A 161 29.59 8.01 15.29
CA PRO A 161 29.37 6.58 15.55
C PRO A 161 28.47 5.89 14.53
N SER A 162 28.66 4.59 14.34
CA SER A 162 27.88 3.80 13.37
C SER A 162 26.42 3.68 13.77
N LEU A 163 25.50 4.03 12.87
CA LEU A 163 24.06 3.79 13.06
C LEU A 163 23.75 2.29 13.07
N ARG A 164 24.46 1.46 12.29
CA ARG A 164 24.10 0.05 11.98
C ARG A 164 22.67 -0.11 11.44
N PRO A 165 22.37 0.46 10.26
CA PRO A 165 21.11 0.27 9.56
C PRO A 165 20.65 -1.19 9.50
N ARG A 166 19.39 -1.42 9.88
CA ARG A 166 18.65 -2.68 9.69
C ARG A 166 17.72 -2.63 8.49
N HIS A 167 17.13 -1.46 8.29
CA HIS A 167 16.31 -1.15 7.13
C HIS A 167 16.42 0.35 6.84
N MET A 168 16.06 0.75 5.62
CA MET A 168 16.10 2.12 5.16
C MET A 168 14.90 2.39 4.25
N ALA A 169 14.33 3.59 4.36
CA ALA A 169 13.37 4.13 3.41
C ALA A 169 13.83 5.52 2.97
N VAL A 170 13.42 5.96 1.78
CA VAL A 170 13.76 7.27 1.25
C VAL A 170 12.47 7.95 0.79
N ASP A 171 12.24 9.19 1.23
CA ASP A 171 11.06 9.93 0.81
C ASP A 171 11.28 10.69 -0.51
N SER A 172 10.23 11.32 -1.03
CA SER A 172 10.27 12.10 -2.28
C SER A 172 11.19 13.33 -2.21
N THR A 173 11.57 13.79 -1.01
CA THR A 173 12.52 14.90 -0.80
C THR A 173 13.97 14.43 -0.76
N GLY A 174 14.20 13.11 -0.76
CA GLY A 174 15.53 12.51 -0.63
C GLY A 174 16.06 12.44 0.80
N ARG A 175 15.19 12.63 1.81
CA ARG A 175 15.55 12.30 3.20
C ARG A 175 15.59 10.79 3.38
N ILE A 176 16.57 10.34 4.14
CA ILE A 176 16.85 8.93 4.35
C ILE A 176 16.43 8.58 5.77
N PHE A 177 15.51 7.63 5.90
CA PHE A 177 15.01 7.13 7.18
C PHE A 177 15.68 5.80 7.44
N ILE A 178 16.51 5.74 8.48
CA ILE A 178 17.27 4.55 8.84
C ILE A 178 16.62 3.94 10.07
N HIS A 179 16.17 2.70 9.96
CA HIS A 179 15.87 1.86 11.12
C HIS A 179 17.17 1.32 11.70
N HIS A 180 17.41 1.52 12.99
CA HIS A 180 18.64 1.11 13.64
C HIS A 180 18.44 0.76 15.13
N PRO A 181 19.36 -0.02 15.74
CA PRO A 181 19.34 -0.21 17.18
C PRO A 181 19.59 1.12 17.93
N PRO A 182 18.81 1.44 18.98
CA PRO A 182 19.05 2.62 19.80
C PRO A 182 20.45 2.61 20.44
N SER A 183 21.07 3.79 20.53
CA SER A 183 22.36 4.03 21.18
C SER A 183 22.32 5.30 22.03
N ALA A 184 23.41 5.60 22.72
CA ALA A 184 23.50 6.85 23.49
C ALA A 184 23.53 8.06 22.54
N GLU A 185 24.15 7.88 21.37
CA GLU A 185 24.38 8.90 20.36
C GLU A 185 23.17 9.06 19.41
N TYR A 186 22.50 7.95 19.10
CA TYR A 186 21.28 7.91 18.30
C TYR A 186 20.15 7.26 19.10
N PRO A 187 19.37 8.05 19.86
CA PRO A 187 18.28 7.51 20.66
C PRO A 187 17.05 7.21 19.81
N GLY A 188 16.35 6.12 20.11
CA GLY A 188 15.20 5.67 19.33
C GLY A 188 15.61 4.74 18.18
N PHE A 189 14.62 4.28 17.43
CA PHE A 189 14.81 3.27 16.37
C PHE A 189 14.96 3.87 14.99
N ILE A 190 14.68 5.16 14.82
CA ILE A 190 14.71 5.81 13.51
C ILE A 190 15.61 7.04 13.57
N ALA A 191 16.63 7.07 12.71
CA ALA A 191 17.38 8.28 12.40
C ALA A 191 16.93 8.81 11.03
N ILE A 192 16.65 10.10 10.95
CA ILE A 192 16.38 10.80 9.69
C ILE A 192 17.67 11.53 9.30
N LEU A 193 18.16 11.24 8.11
CA LEU A 193 19.32 11.86 7.52
C LEU A 193 18.89 12.76 6.36
N ASP A 194 19.59 13.87 6.20
CA ASP A 194 19.50 14.65 4.97
C ASP A 194 20.23 13.96 3.80
N SER A 195 20.17 14.59 2.63
CA SER A 195 20.75 14.04 1.41
C SER A 195 22.29 13.93 1.41
N THR A 196 22.97 14.51 2.42
CA THR A 196 24.41 14.45 2.65
C THR A 196 24.81 13.37 3.65
N GLY A 197 23.83 12.73 4.31
CA GLY A 197 24.06 11.72 5.34
C GLY A 197 24.14 12.28 6.76
N LYS A 198 23.95 13.59 6.95
CA LYS A 198 23.90 14.18 8.28
C LYS A 198 22.57 13.81 8.95
N VAL A 199 22.65 13.26 10.16
CA VAL A 199 21.47 13.01 10.99
C VAL A 199 20.84 14.35 11.39
N ILE A 200 19.58 14.57 11.00
CA ILE A 200 18.82 15.78 11.30
C ILE A 200 17.79 15.57 12.41
N LYS A 201 17.33 14.33 12.65
CA LYS A 201 16.37 14.02 13.71
C LYS A 201 16.45 12.54 14.09
N ASN A 202 16.21 12.22 15.37
CA ASN A 202 15.95 10.84 15.80
C ASN A 202 14.52 10.73 16.32
N LEU A 203 13.82 9.66 15.96
CA LEU A 203 12.45 9.39 16.39
C LEU A 203 12.41 8.19 17.32
N ARG A 204 11.68 8.36 18.42
CA ARG A 204 11.49 7.34 19.46
C ARG A 204 10.13 6.69 19.30
N THR A 205 10.13 5.37 19.24
CA THR A 205 8.95 4.53 19.45
C THR A 205 9.02 3.96 20.88
N ASP A 206 7.89 3.79 21.57
CA ASP A 206 7.79 3.56 23.03
C ASP A 206 8.44 2.22 23.48
N VAL A 207 9.78 2.15 23.52
CA VAL A 207 10.53 0.99 24.03
C VAL A 207 11.59 1.44 25.04
N ASP A 208 11.70 0.69 26.15
CA ASP A 208 12.59 0.96 27.29
C ASP A 208 14.07 0.83 26.87
N TRP A 209 14.84 1.88 27.11
CA TRP A 209 16.21 2.13 26.66
C TRP A 209 17.27 1.20 27.30
N LYS A 210 16.86 0.18 28.05
CA LYS A 210 17.72 -0.68 28.88
C LYS A 210 18.36 -1.84 28.10
N TYR A 211 18.81 -1.58 26.88
CA TYR A 211 19.61 -2.51 26.09
C TYR A 211 21.09 -2.32 26.46
N GLY A 212 21.53 -2.97 27.54
CA GLY A 212 22.80 -2.67 28.19
C GLY A 212 24.08 -3.05 27.42
N GLY A 213 24.01 -3.80 26.31
CA GLY A 213 25.21 -4.29 25.62
C GLY A 213 25.13 -4.29 24.10
N TYR A 214 26.29 -4.08 23.44
CA TYR A 214 26.49 -4.19 22.00
C TYR A 214 25.94 -5.50 21.43
N TYR A 215 26.11 -6.60 22.16
CA TYR A 215 25.69 -7.94 21.74
C TYR A 215 24.20 -7.97 21.34
N PHE A 216 23.30 -7.48 22.20
CA PHE A 216 21.86 -7.48 21.93
C PHE A 216 21.47 -6.56 20.76
N ARG A 217 22.21 -5.46 20.55
CA ARG A 217 22.01 -4.58 19.38
C ARG A 217 22.28 -5.31 18.07
N GLY A 218 23.16 -6.30 18.08
CA GLY A 218 23.47 -7.18 16.94
C GLY A 218 22.27 -8.00 16.45
N PHE A 219 21.34 -8.33 17.34
CA PHE A 219 20.14 -9.14 17.04
C PHE A 219 18.86 -8.32 16.91
N LEU A 220 18.93 -7.01 17.18
CA LEU A 220 17.83 -6.10 16.95
C LEU A 220 17.62 -5.95 15.44
N ASP A 221 16.44 -6.35 14.98
CA ASP A 221 15.96 -6.18 13.62
C ASP A 221 14.66 -5.36 13.64
N GLY A 222 14.28 -4.82 12.50
CA GLY A 222 13.06 -4.07 12.35
C GLY A 222 12.95 -3.41 10.98
N ASP A 223 11.88 -2.64 10.84
CA ASP A 223 11.44 -2.07 9.59
C ASP A 223 11.00 -0.63 9.77
N VAL A 224 11.28 0.19 8.75
CA VAL A 224 10.70 1.51 8.58
C VAL A 224 10.06 1.59 7.21
N LEU A 225 8.83 2.09 7.15
CA LEU A 225 8.14 2.43 5.92
C LEU A 225 7.72 3.90 5.97
N VAL A 226 7.92 4.61 4.86
CA VAL A 226 7.56 6.01 4.72
C VAL A 226 6.60 6.14 3.54
N LEU A 227 5.44 6.72 3.80
CA LEU A 227 4.42 6.96 2.78
C LEU A 227 4.58 8.36 2.20
N ASP A 228 4.07 8.59 0.99
CA ASP A 228 4.06 9.91 0.34
C ASP A 228 3.33 10.98 1.17
N SER A 229 2.39 10.56 2.02
CA SER A 229 1.71 11.43 3.00
C SER A 229 2.63 11.94 4.12
N GLY A 230 3.88 11.50 4.20
CA GLY A 230 4.81 11.77 5.30
C GLY A 230 4.57 10.91 6.54
N LYS A 231 3.60 9.98 6.50
CA LYS A 231 3.36 9.02 7.56
C LYS A 231 4.51 8.01 7.62
N ILE A 232 4.99 7.77 8.83
CA ILE A 232 6.07 6.84 9.15
C ILE A 232 5.48 5.66 9.91
N ILE A 233 5.82 4.46 9.48
CA ILE A 233 5.44 3.21 10.13
C ILE A 233 6.72 2.50 10.55
N GLU A 234 6.80 2.10 11.81
CA GLU A 234 7.94 1.41 12.38
C GLU A 234 7.51 0.12 13.08
N ALA A 235 8.34 -0.92 12.97
CA ALA A 235 8.28 -2.06 13.86
C ALA A 235 9.69 -2.55 14.14
N ASN A 236 9.86 -3.16 15.31
CA ASN A 236 11.09 -3.82 15.71
C ASN A 236 10.78 -5.19 16.29
N LEU A 237 11.76 -6.09 16.21
CA LEU A 237 11.63 -7.49 16.60
C LEU A 237 11.19 -7.68 18.06
N PHE A 238 11.49 -6.73 18.93
CA PHE A 238 11.22 -6.82 20.36
C PHE A 238 9.86 -6.26 20.78
N SER A 239 9.07 -5.77 19.83
CA SER A 239 7.72 -5.28 20.07
C SER A 239 6.74 -5.99 19.15
N TYR A 240 5.65 -6.50 19.72
CA TYR A 240 4.50 -6.93 18.93
C TYR A 240 3.70 -5.77 18.34
N ARG A 241 4.06 -4.53 18.70
CA ARG A 241 3.39 -3.32 18.26
C ARG A 241 4.01 -2.79 16.98
N VAL A 242 3.17 -2.23 16.14
CA VAL A 242 3.53 -1.39 15.00
C VAL A 242 3.27 0.05 15.41
N TYR A 243 4.23 0.93 15.15
CA TYR A 243 4.16 2.32 15.54
C TYR A 243 3.85 3.19 14.32
N PHE A 244 2.84 4.03 14.44
CA PHE A 244 2.37 4.92 13.38
C PHE A 244 2.62 6.38 13.81
N GLY A 245 3.36 7.13 13.02
CA GLY A 245 3.71 8.50 13.35
C GLY A 245 4.02 9.35 12.14
N GLY A 246 4.74 10.43 12.38
CA GLY A 246 5.31 11.30 11.36
C GLY A 246 6.55 11.98 11.93
N VAL A 247 7.20 12.82 11.13
CA VAL A 247 8.40 13.52 11.58
C VAL A 247 8.10 14.41 12.80
N GLU A 248 6.97 15.11 12.80
CA GLU A 248 6.56 16.02 13.89
C GLU A 248 5.52 15.43 14.85
N ASN A 249 4.92 14.29 14.50
CA ASN A 249 3.83 13.69 15.27
C ASN A 249 4.36 12.62 16.23
N ARG A 250 3.79 12.55 17.43
CA ARG A 250 4.03 11.43 18.35
C ARG A 250 3.59 10.12 17.69
N PHE A 251 4.39 9.08 17.87
CA PHE A 251 4.02 7.74 17.42
C PHE A 251 2.88 7.17 18.29
N ILE A 252 1.90 6.60 17.61
CA ILE A 252 0.83 5.81 18.19
C ILE A 252 1.24 4.34 18.06
N ALA A 253 1.30 3.64 19.20
CA ALA A 253 1.59 2.21 19.20
C ALA A 253 0.30 1.42 18.98
N SER A 254 0.30 0.53 17.99
CA SER A 254 -0.83 -0.30 17.60
C SER A 254 -0.45 -1.78 17.64
N GLY A 255 -1.39 -2.64 18.02
CA GLY A 255 -1.21 -4.08 17.93
C GLY A 255 -1.90 -4.82 19.05
N THR A 256 -2.46 -5.97 18.71
CA THR A 256 -2.93 -6.95 19.67
C THR A 256 -1.77 -7.86 20.08
N ARG A 257 -1.62 -8.11 21.38
CA ARG A 257 -0.59 -9.03 21.90
C ARG A 257 -0.89 -10.44 21.40
N PRO A 258 0.01 -11.11 20.64
CA PRO A 258 -0.24 -12.47 20.19
C PRO A 258 -0.34 -13.46 21.35
N ARG A 259 -1.09 -14.55 21.16
CA ARG A 259 -1.13 -15.65 22.12
C ARG A 259 0.27 -16.26 22.24
N GLY A 260 0.73 -16.50 23.48
CA GLY A 260 2.09 -17.00 23.73
C GLY A 260 3.20 -15.97 23.57
N TYR A 261 2.89 -14.70 23.26
CA TYR A 261 3.89 -13.64 23.25
C TYR A 261 4.35 -13.33 24.67
N THR A 262 5.59 -13.65 24.96
CA THR A 262 6.32 -13.15 26.12
C THR A 262 7.00 -11.86 25.70
N GLU A 263 6.48 -10.73 26.19
CA GLU A 263 7.25 -9.48 26.14
C GLU A 263 8.55 -9.76 26.87
N ILE A 264 9.70 -9.55 26.22
CA ILE A 264 10.98 -9.79 26.86
C ILE A 264 11.14 -8.70 27.92
N PRO A 265 10.88 -8.96 29.21
CA PRO A 265 10.86 -7.92 30.21
C PRO A 265 12.33 -7.66 30.55
N ARG A 266 12.90 -6.63 29.91
CA ARG A 266 14.30 -6.20 30.05
C ARG A 266 15.29 -7.30 29.63
N LEU A 267 15.79 -7.18 28.40
CA LEU A 267 16.94 -7.99 27.92
C LEU A 267 18.17 -7.93 28.84
N SER A 268 18.27 -6.94 29.72
CA SER A 268 19.29 -6.89 30.78
C SER A 268 19.30 -8.12 31.68
N ASN A 269 18.20 -8.89 31.76
CA ASN A 269 18.07 -10.07 32.61
C ASN A 269 18.34 -11.38 31.86
N VAL A 270 18.47 -11.35 30.53
CA VAL A 270 18.80 -12.54 29.73
C VAL A 270 20.31 -12.53 29.51
N GLY A 271 21.03 -13.47 30.14
CA GLY A 271 22.47 -13.64 29.91
C GLY A 271 22.77 -13.95 28.44
N LYS A 272 23.95 -13.51 27.96
CA LYS A 272 24.42 -13.72 26.57
C LYS A 272 24.26 -15.18 26.12
N GLU A 273 24.60 -16.12 27.00
CA GLU A 273 24.58 -17.57 26.75
C GLU A 273 23.18 -18.13 26.50
N ASN A 274 22.14 -17.48 27.05
CA ASN A 274 20.74 -17.89 26.91
C ASN A 274 20.00 -17.07 25.84
N PHE A 275 20.61 -16.03 25.28
CA PHE A 275 19.91 -15.15 24.35
C PHE A 275 19.66 -15.83 22.99
N GLU A 276 20.61 -16.63 22.50
CA GLU A 276 20.43 -17.33 21.22
C GLU A 276 19.27 -18.32 21.28
N SER A 277 19.15 -19.10 22.36
CA SER A 277 18.02 -20.02 22.55
C SER A 277 16.69 -19.28 22.64
N VAL A 278 16.63 -18.19 23.42
CA VAL A 278 15.43 -17.35 23.54
C VAL A 278 15.06 -16.69 22.20
N PHE A 279 16.04 -16.22 21.43
CA PHE A 279 15.81 -15.61 20.11
C PHE A 279 15.10 -16.57 19.15
N PHE A 280 15.43 -17.87 19.22
CA PHE A 280 14.76 -18.86 18.37
C PHE A 280 13.29 -19.10 18.76
N GLU A 281 12.91 -18.79 20.00
CA GLU A 281 11.55 -18.89 20.52
C GLU A 281 10.70 -17.62 20.32
N LEU A 282 11.29 -16.53 19.83
CA LEU A 282 10.54 -15.30 19.54
C LEU A 282 9.78 -15.39 18.21
N PRO A 283 8.59 -14.76 18.11
CA PRO A 283 7.96 -14.53 16.83
C PRO A 283 8.82 -13.63 15.95
N LEU A 284 8.67 -13.79 14.63
CA LEU A 284 9.31 -12.93 13.64
C LEU A 284 8.28 -11.94 13.11
N TYR A 285 8.55 -10.65 13.29
CA TYR A 285 7.83 -9.56 12.63
C TYR A 285 8.74 -9.02 11.54
N ARG A 286 8.29 -9.03 10.29
CA ARG A 286 9.10 -8.60 9.16
C ARG A 286 8.25 -7.93 8.11
N ASN A 287 8.85 -6.96 7.44
CA ASN A 287 8.47 -6.36 6.18
C ASN A 287 7.07 -5.73 6.20
N PHE A 288 6.95 -4.58 5.57
CA PHE A 288 5.65 -3.96 5.34
C PHE A 288 5.29 -4.05 3.87
N SER A 289 3.99 -4.14 3.61
CA SER A 289 3.42 -3.90 2.30
C SER A 289 2.19 -3.01 2.45
N ILE A 290 1.92 -2.22 1.42
CA ILE A 290 0.76 -1.33 1.39
C ILE A 290 -0.31 -1.89 0.47
N TYR A 291 -1.42 -2.28 1.06
CA TYR A 291 -2.58 -2.76 0.35
C TYR A 291 -3.58 -1.62 0.12
N ASP A 292 -3.97 -1.43 -1.15
CA ASP A 292 -4.99 -0.47 -1.58
C ASP A 292 -4.74 0.98 -1.10
N ASN A 293 -3.47 1.36 -0.88
CA ASN A 293 -3.04 2.63 -0.28
C ASN A 293 -3.73 2.99 1.05
N ARG A 294 -4.30 1.99 1.74
CA ARG A 294 -5.18 2.17 2.90
C ARG A 294 -4.78 1.30 4.08
N PHE A 295 -4.12 0.18 3.81
CA PHE A 295 -3.80 -0.81 4.82
C PHE A 295 -2.31 -1.13 4.80
N VAL A 296 -1.76 -1.25 5.99
CA VAL A 296 -0.42 -1.78 6.22
C VAL A 296 -0.56 -3.26 6.52
N LEU A 297 0.14 -4.08 5.74
CA LEU A 297 0.27 -5.51 5.98
C LEU A 297 1.67 -5.76 6.54
N GLN A 298 1.77 -6.37 7.72
CA GLN A 298 3.02 -6.77 8.34
C GLN A 298 3.14 -8.30 8.33
N SER A 299 4.25 -8.84 7.82
CA SER A 299 4.49 -10.29 7.94
C SER A 299 4.76 -10.68 9.38
N TYR A 300 4.09 -11.74 9.81
CA TYR A 300 4.22 -12.29 11.16
C TYR A 300 4.33 -13.81 11.09
N VAL A 301 5.36 -14.35 11.72
CA VAL A 301 5.54 -15.80 11.88
C VAL A 301 5.60 -16.10 13.37
N SER A 302 4.65 -16.90 13.86
CA SER A 302 4.65 -17.33 15.26
C SER A 302 5.82 -18.29 15.54
N PRO A 303 6.21 -18.48 16.81
CA PRO A 303 7.25 -19.47 17.16
C PRO A 303 6.91 -20.88 16.68
N ASP A 304 5.63 -21.29 16.79
CA ASP A 304 5.14 -22.57 16.29
C ASP A 304 5.24 -22.64 14.77
N ASP A 305 4.77 -21.61 14.05
CA ASP A 305 4.87 -21.58 12.59
C ASP A 305 6.33 -21.65 12.12
N LYS A 306 7.23 -20.96 12.80
CA LYS A 306 8.67 -21.04 12.54
C LYS A 306 9.21 -22.46 12.77
N LYS A 307 8.84 -23.12 13.87
CA LYS A 307 9.22 -24.50 14.18
C LYS A 307 8.75 -25.46 13.07
N TYR A 308 7.49 -25.36 12.66
CA TYR A 308 6.89 -26.23 11.64
C TYR A 308 7.11 -25.77 10.19
N GLY A 309 7.76 -24.62 9.98
CA GLY A 309 8.03 -24.07 8.65
C GLY A 309 6.78 -23.62 7.89
N LYS A 310 5.78 -23.12 8.62
CA LYS A 310 4.60 -22.48 8.06
C LYS A 310 4.91 -21.03 7.68
N PRO A 311 4.21 -20.48 6.66
CA PRO A 311 4.47 -19.14 6.17
C PRO A 311 4.06 -18.01 7.13
N GLY A 312 3.27 -18.31 8.17
CA GLY A 312 2.73 -17.30 9.09
C GLY A 312 1.48 -16.62 8.52
N VAL A 313 1.25 -15.36 8.91
CA VAL A 313 0.12 -14.52 8.48
C VAL A 313 0.56 -13.09 8.19
N LEU A 314 -0.24 -12.34 7.44
CA LEU A 314 -0.09 -10.89 7.33
C LEU A 314 -1.04 -10.20 8.31
N ARG A 315 -0.49 -9.48 9.29
CA ARG A 315 -1.26 -8.65 10.22
C ARG A 315 -1.67 -7.37 9.50
N ALA A 316 -2.96 -7.15 9.36
CA ALA A 316 -3.52 -5.99 8.68
C ALA A 316 -3.85 -4.86 9.67
N PHE A 317 -3.44 -3.65 9.33
CA PHE A 317 -3.71 -2.42 10.07
C PHE A 317 -4.22 -1.35 9.10
N ASP A 318 -5.12 -0.48 9.53
CA ASP A 318 -5.38 0.75 8.78
C ASP A 318 -4.32 1.83 9.06
N LEU A 319 -4.33 2.91 8.27
CA LEU A 319 -3.37 4.00 8.43
C LEU A 319 -3.50 4.80 9.74
N HIS A 320 -4.57 4.60 10.51
CA HIS A 320 -4.71 5.19 11.85
C HIS A 320 -4.11 4.29 12.94
N GLY A 321 -3.61 3.11 12.56
CA GLY A 321 -3.11 2.12 13.49
C GLY A 321 -4.23 1.32 14.15
N ASN A 322 -5.42 1.18 13.54
CA ASN A 322 -6.37 0.19 14.03
C ASN A 322 -6.01 -1.19 13.47
N TYR A 323 -5.93 -2.20 14.33
CA TYR A 323 -5.74 -3.58 13.91
C TYR A 323 -7.03 -4.14 13.29
N ILE A 324 -6.92 -4.72 12.10
CA ILE A 324 -8.05 -5.18 11.29
C ILE A 324 -8.25 -6.70 11.40
N GLY A 325 -7.15 -7.45 11.40
CA GLY A 325 -7.15 -8.92 11.43
C GLY A 325 -5.88 -9.54 10.84
N ASN A 326 -5.86 -10.87 10.73
CA ASN A 326 -4.77 -11.63 10.14
C ASN A 326 -5.22 -12.23 8.80
N VAL A 327 -4.51 -11.91 7.71
CA VAL A 327 -4.71 -12.54 6.40
C VAL A 327 -3.83 -13.78 6.31
N GLU A 328 -4.41 -14.91 5.88
CA GLU A 328 -3.67 -16.16 5.70
C GLU A 328 -2.72 -16.07 4.50
N ILE A 329 -1.47 -16.52 4.67
CA ILE A 329 -0.48 -16.60 3.58
C ILE A 329 -0.54 -17.99 2.95
N ASP A 330 -1.16 -18.08 1.78
CA ASP A 330 -1.29 -19.31 0.99
C ASP A 330 -0.36 -19.36 -0.25
N VAL A 331 0.38 -18.27 -0.50
CA VAL A 331 1.32 -18.11 -1.62
C VAL A 331 2.70 -17.65 -1.12
N ASN A 332 3.77 -17.92 -1.88
CA ASN A 332 5.13 -17.54 -1.47
C ASN A 332 5.41 -16.08 -1.82
N VAL A 333 4.88 -15.18 -1.01
CA VAL A 333 5.17 -13.76 -1.08
C VAL A 333 6.58 -13.49 -0.54
N ILE A 334 7.29 -12.57 -1.18
CA ILE A 334 8.56 -12.02 -0.69
C ILE A 334 8.46 -10.51 -0.54
N PRO A 335 9.34 -9.88 0.25
CA PRO A 335 9.37 -8.44 0.40
C PRO A 335 9.67 -7.75 -0.92
N ASN A 336 8.92 -6.71 -1.23
CA ASN A 336 9.22 -5.80 -2.32
C ASN A 336 9.81 -4.52 -1.74
N MET A 337 11.10 -4.26 -1.97
CA MET A 337 11.78 -3.04 -1.52
C MET A 337 11.58 -1.84 -2.47
N GLY A 338 10.79 -2.04 -3.52
CA GLY A 338 10.48 -1.04 -4.54
C GLY A 338 9.10 -0.42 -4.36
N ASP A 339 8.37 -0.33 -5.48
CA ASP A 339 7.05 0.28 -5.55
C ASP A 339 6.00 -0.60 -4.84
N GLN A 340 5.52 -0.10 -3.69
CA GLN A 340 4.58 -0.82 -2.82
C GLN A 340 3.21 -1.06 -3.44
N ARG A 341 2.90 -0.47 -4.60
CA ARG A 341 1.70 -0.80 -5.39
C ARG A 341 1.74 -2.22 -5.96
N PHE A 342 2.91 -2.86 -5.92
CA PHE A 342 3.11 -4.22 -6.36
C PHE A 342 3.53 -5.14 -5.20
N ALA A 343 3.03 -6.37 -5.24
CA ALA A 343 3.54 -7.47 -4.44
C ALA A 343 4.36 -8.41 -5.31
N ILE A 344 5.27 -9.18 -4.71
CA ILE A 344 6.10 -10.14 -5.44
C ILE A 344 5.90 -11.52 -4.83
N THR A 345 5.63 -12.51 -5.68
CA THR A 345 5.66 -13.93 -5.29
C THR A 345 6.65 -14.72 -6.12
N ILE A 346 7.04 -15.90 -5.66
CA ILE A 346 8.00 -16.76 -6.38
C ILE A 346 7.40 -18.14 -6.69
N LYS A 347 7.73 -18.67 -7.87
CA LYS A 347 7.50 -20.08 -8.27
C LYS A 347 8.82 -20.75 -8.69
N PRO A 348 9.03 -22.06 -8.46
CA PRO A 348 8.18 -22.94 -7.66
C PRO A 348 8.22 -22.57 -6.17
N ARG A 349 7.38 -23.22 -5.35
CA ARG A 349 7.40 -23.02 -3.90
C ARG A 349 8.72 -23.50 -3.32
N VAL A 350 9.61 -22.56 -3.04
CA VAL A 350 10.85 -22.82 -2.33
C VAL A 350 10.49 -23.07 -0.87
N GLY A 351 10.68 -24.30 -0.39
CA GLY A 351 10.52 -24.64 1.02
C GLY A 351 11.67 -24.08 1.88
N LYS A 352 11.82 -24.57 3.13
CA LYS A 352 12.98 -24.24 3.98
C LYS A 352 14.35 -24.66 3.40
N LYS A 353 14.35 -25.51 2.37
CA LYS A 353 15.57 -25.84 1.62
C LYS A 353 15.83 -24.68 0.66
N ALA A 354 17.08 -24.19 0.66
CA ALA A 354 17.57 -23.17 -0.26
C ALA A 354 16.97 -23.33 -1.66
N VAL A 355 16.66 -22.22 -2.32
CA VAL A 355 16.37 -22.20 -3.75
C VAL A 355 17.43 -23.08 -4.40
N ASP A 356 17.02 -24.17 -5.06
CA ASP A 356 17.97 -24.92 -5.88
C ASP A 356 18.40 -23.97 -6.97
N GLU A 357 19.65 -23.51 -6.89
CA GLU A 357 20.23 -22.49 -7.75
C GLU A 357 20.17 -22.89 -9.25
N LYS A 358 19.92 -24.18 -9.54
CA LYS A 358 19.74 -24.73 -10.88
C LYS A 358 18.29 -24.88 -11.33
N ASN A 359 17.30 -24.75 -10.43
CA ASN A 359 15.89 -24.81 -10.78
C ASN A 359 15.39 -23.43 -11.22
N PRO A 360 14.72 -23.30 -12.37
CA PRO A 360 14.21 -22.02 -12.83
C PRO A 360 13.16 -21.49 -11.84
N PHE A 361 13.46 -20.38 -11.19
CA PHE A 361 12.47 -19.63 -10.42
C PHE A 361 12.02 -18.38 -11.18
N SER A 362 10.72 -18.14 -11.13
CA SER A 362 10.08 -16.96 -11.68
C SER A 362 9.63 -16.04 -10.56
N PHE A 363 9.92 -14.75 -10.71
CA PHE A 363 9.29 -13.71 -9.91
C PHE A 363 7.99 -13.31 -10.60
N ILE A 364 6.87 -13.42 -9.88
CA ILE A 364 5.59 -12.92 -10.36
C ILE A 364 5.32 -11.61 -9.63
N ILE A 365 5.25 -10.55 -10.41
CA ILE A 365 4.82 -9.24 -9.94
C ILE A 365 3.30 -9.21 -10.01
N HIS A 366 2.68 -8.80 -8.91
CA HIS A 366 1.23 -8.69 -8.77
C HIS A 366 0.84 -7.25 -8.51
N LYS A 367 -0.30 -6.84 -9.07
CA LYS A 367 -1.04 -5.68 -8.55
C LYS A 367 -1.91 -6.12 -7.39
N TRP A 368 -2.10 -5.23 -6.42
CA TRP A 368 -3.12 -5.44 -5.40
C TRP A 368 -4.51 -5.36 -6.04
N ARG A 369 -5.35 -6.36 -5.79
CA ARG A 369 -6.77 -6.32 -6.14
C ARG A 369 -7.45 -5.24 -5.29
N PRO A 370 -8.13 -4.25 -5.87
CA PRO A 370 -8.81 -3.23 -5.08
C PRO A 370 -9.84 -3.84 -4.11
N LEU A 371 -9.95 -3.27 -2.90
CA LEU A 371 -10.92 -3.76 -1.91
C LEU A 371 -12.36 -3.69 -2.44
N SER A 372 -12.68 -2.69 -3.26
CA SER A 372 -14.00 -2.57 -3.89
C SER A 372 -14.37 -3.76 -4.76
N GLU A 373 -13.42 -4.36 -5.48
CA GLU A 373 -13.69 -5.53 -6.31
C GLU A 373 -14.02 -6.76 -5.46
N LEU A 374 -13.39 -6.90 -4.29
CA LEU A 374 -13.68 -7.96 -3.33
C LEU A 374 -15.04 -7.78 -2.65
N MET A 375 -15.42 -6.53 -2.34
CA MET A 375 -16.74 -6.22 -1.78
C MET A 375 -17.86 -6.46 -2.80
N ASN A 376 -17.59 -6.21 -4.07
CA ASN A 376 -18.56 -6.40 -5.16
C ASN A 376 -18.90 -7.87 -5.40
N GLY A 377 -18.00 -8.80 -5.04
CA GLY A 377 -18.23 -10.24 -5.08
C GLY A 377 -19.30 -10.75 -4.09
N THR A 378 -19.80 -9.90 -3.19
CA THR A 378 -20.94 -10.25 -2.30
C THR A 378 -22.12 -9.27 -2.31
N ALA A 379 -22.06 -8.10 -2.94
CA ALA A 379 -23.24 -7.24 -3.16
C ALA A 379 -23.01 -6.00 -4.07
N LEU A 380 -22.45 -6.14 -5.28
CA LEU A 380 -22.69 -5.12 -6.32
C LEU A 380 -23.17 -5.78 -7.61
N GLY A 381 -24.46 -5.60 -7.90
CA GLY A 381 -25.03 -5.95 -9.19
C GLY A 381 -24.39 -5.12 -10.31
N ASN A 382 -23.66 -5.80 -11.19
CA ASN A 382 -23.39 -5.63 -12.63
C ASN A 382 -23.82 -4.37 -13.45
N ASN A 383 -24.24 -3.23 -12.91
CA ASN A 383 -25.11 -2.31 -13.66
C ASN A 383 -24.60 -0.87 -13.92
N VAL A 384 -23.29 -0.59 -13.87
CA VAL A 384 -22.76 0.73 -14.29
C VAL A 384 -21.54 0.57 -15.21
N LEU A 385 -21.63 1.14 -16.41
CA LEU A 385 -20.53 1.24 -17.39
C LEU A 385 -20.32 2.73 -17.70
N ALA A 386 -19.09 3.22 -17.52
CA ALA A 386 -18.70 4.58 -17.89
C ALA A 386 -17.55 4.51 -18.91
N PHE A 387 -17.67 5.23 -20.03
CA PHE A 387 -16.64 5.28 -21.07
C PHE A 387 -16.57 6.68 -21.70
N THR A 388 -15.34 7.09 -22.06
CA THR A 388 -15.06 8.22 -22.92
C THR A 388 -14.88 7.72 -24.35
N VAL A 389 -15.60 8.31 -25.31
CA VAL A 389 -15.57 7.86 -26.71
C VAL A 389 -14.38 8.51 -27.40
N THR A 390 -13.22 7.86 -27.37
CA THR A 390 -12.06 8.24 -28.20
C THR A 390 -11.88 7.33 -29.42
N ASP A 391 -12.58 6.19 -29.51
CA ASP A 391 -12.53 5.25 -30.63
C ASP A 391 -13.87 4.52 -30.86
N VAL A 392 -14.39 4.63 -32.10
CA VAL A 392 -15.68 4.10 -32.56
C VAL A 392 -15.70 2.57 -32.61
N ASN A 393 -14.55 1.92 -32.84
CA ASN A 393 -14.49 0.46 -32.97
C ASN A 393 -14.70 -0.26 -31.63
N SER A 394 -14.41 0.42 -30.53
CA SER A 394 -14.60 -0.08 -29.18
C SER A 394 -16.08 -0.12 -28.77
N LEU A 395 -16.90 0.80 -29.29
CA LEU A 395 -18.34 0.85 -29.03
C LEU A 395 -19.11 -0.30 -29.68
N ARG A 396 -18.79 -0.64 -30.93
CA ARG A 396 -19.47 -1.71 -31.68
C ARG A 396 -19.30 -3.11 -31.07
N LYS A 397 -18.29 -3.30 -30.21
CA LYS A 397 -18.04 -4.57 -29.51
C LYS A 397 -18.89 -4.75 -28.25
N ILE A 398 -19.58 -3.72 -27.79
CA ILE A 398 -20.39 -3.78 -26.57
C ILE A 398 -21.79 -4.29 -26.93
N GLU A 399 -22.08 -5.56 -26.64
CA GLU A 399 -23.41 -6.15 -26.79
C GLU A 399 -24.37 -5.66 -25.68
N LEU A 400 -24.79 -4.40 -25.76
CA LEU A 400 -25.62 -3.70 -24.75
C LEU A 400 -26.97 -4.38 -24.45
N GLY A 401 -27.52 -5.16 -25.39
CA GLY A 401 -28.83 -5.83 -25.27
C GLY A 401 -28.87 -7.03 -24.31
N LYS A 402 -27.73 -7.49 -23.79
CA LYS A 402 -27.65 -8.67 -22.89
C LYS A 402 -27.64 -8.33 -21.39
N LEU A 403 -27.72 -7.05 -21.02
CA LEU A 403 -27.57 -6.60 -19.63
C LEU A 403 -28.83 -5.85 -19.14
N PRO A 404 -29.79 -6.53 -18.48
CA PRO A 404 -30.98 -5.88 -17.96
C PRO A 404 -30.65 -4.95 -16.77
N GLY A 405 -31.09 -3.69 -16.84
CA GLY A 405 -31.00 -2.71 -15.74
C GLY A 405 -29.79 -1.77 -15.76
N LEU A 406 -29.07 -1.68 -16.88
CA LEU A 406 -27.91 -0.80 -17.03
C LEU A 406 -28.34 0.69 -17.06
N ARG A 407 -27.63 1.57 -16.33
CA ARG A 407 -27.72 3.03 -16.50
C ARG A 407 -26.49 3.49 -17.29
N LEU A 408 -26.69 4.03 -18.50
CA LEU A 408 -25.61 4.32 -19.43
C LEU A 408 -25.25 5.82 -19.42
N ILE A 409 -24.04 6.15 -18.94
CA ILE A 409 -23.52 7.53 -18.92
C ILE A 409 -22.54 7.68 -20.09
N GLY A 410 -22.96 8.36 -21.17
CA GLY A 410 -22.09 8.70 -22.31
C GLY A 410 -21.72 10.18 -22.29
N ILE A 411 -20.43 10.50 -22.39
CA ILE A 411 -19.90 11.88 -22.43
C ILE A 411 -19.61 12.23 -23.90
N VAL A 412 -20.11 13.38 -24.38
CA VAL A 412 -19.92 13.88 -25.75
C VAL A 412 -19.45 15.33 -25.73
N SER A 413 -18.31 15.61 -26.38
CA SER A 413 -17.71 16.94 -26.50
C SER A 413 -17.93 17.53 -27.89
N GLU A 414 -18.05 18.86 -27.98
CA GLU A 414 -18.17 19.60 -29.25
C GLU A 414 -16.95 19.46 -30.18
N ASN A 415 -15.81 19.00 -29.64
CA ASN A 415 -14.59 18.69 -30.39
C ASN A 415 -14.54 17.25 -30.96
N ASP A 416 -15.55 16.42 -30.70
CA ASP A 416 -15.62 15.06 -31.22
C ASP A 416 -15.98 15.06 -32.72
N CYS A 417 -15.42 14.13 -33.49
CA CYS A 417 -15.72 14.05 -34.92
C CYS A 417 -17.23 13.80 -35.15
N GLY A 418 -17.84 14.50 -36.12
CA GLY A 418 -19.29 14.45 -36.34
C GLY A 418 -19.85 13.04 -36.58
N THR A 419 -19.03 12.13 -37.12
CA THR A 419 -19.38 10.72 -37.31
C THR A 419 -19.45 9.94 -35.98
N CYS A 420 -18.59 10.25 -35.01
CA CYS A 420 -18.64 9.65 -33.67
C CYS A 420 -19.93 10.05 -32.92
N VAL A 421 -20.32 11.32 -33.06
CA VAL A 421 -21.55 11.87 -32.48
C VAL A 421 -22.77 11.19 -33.09
N ASP A 422 -22.83 11.07 -34.41
CA ASP A 422 -23.94 10.44 -35.12
C ASP A 422 -24.10 8.94 -34.75
N ILE A 423 -22.99 8.20 -34.61
CA ILE A 423 -23.02 6.77 -34.21
C ILE A 423 -23.51 6.62 -32.77
N LEU A 424 -22.96 7.39 -31.83
CA LEU A 424 -23.34 7.29 -30.41
C LEU A 424 -24.82 7.64 -30.22
N LEU A 425 -25.31 8.69 -30.89
CA LEU A 425 -26.70 9.11 -30.80
C LEU A 425 -27.66 8.08 -31.43
N SER A 426 -27.26 7.42 -32.52
CA SER A 426 -28.05 6.33 -33.12
C SER A 426 -28.21 5.13 -32.18
N GLU A 427 -27.13 4.74 -31.47
CA GLU A 427 -27.17 3.66 -30.50
C GLU A 427 -27.97 4.05 -29.25
N LEU A 428 -27.86 5.30 -28.78
CA LEU A 428 -28.68 5.81 -27.68
C LEU A 428 -30.18 5.77 -28.01
N GLN A 429 -30.57 6.08 -29.25
CA GLN A 429 -31.97 5.95 -29.69
C GLN A 429 -32.44 4.49 -29.71
N ARG A 430 -31.61 3.57 -30.21
CA ARG A 430 -31.91 2.13 -30.22
C ARG A 430 -32.14 1.61 -28.80
N VAL A 431 -31.23 1.94 -27.89
CA VAL A 431 -31.30 1.56 -26.47
C VAL A 431 -32.52 2.17 -25.78
N ARG A 432 -32.84 3.45 -26.08
CA ARG A 432 -34.05 4.12 -25.56
C ARG A 432 -35.34 3.42 -25.99
N ALA A 433 -35.45 3.02 -27.26
CA ALA A 433 -36.62 2.31 -27.77
C ALA A 433 -36.80 0.96 -27.07
N GLU A 434 -35.70 0.24 -26.84
CA GLU A 434 -35.68 -1.02 -26.11
C GLU A 434 -36.08 -0.83 -24.63
N TRP A 435 -35.62 0.23 -23.97
CA TRP A 435 -35.91 0.49 -22.55
C TRP A 435 -37.30 1.04 -22.28
N ARG A 436 -37.89 1.82 -23.19
CA ARG A 436 -39.31 2.22 -23.09
C ARG A 436 -40.24 1.01 -23.06
N SER A 437 -39.91 -0.05 -23.80
CA SER A 437 -40.67 -1.30 -23.78
C SER A 437 -40.55 -2.09 -22.46
N LYS A 438 -39.50 -1.82 -21.67
CA LYS A 438 -39.13 -2.55 -20.44
C LYS A 438 -39.27 -1.72 -19.15
N GLY A 439 -39.77 -0.48 -19.21
CA GLY A 439 -40.10 0.35 -18.04
C GLY A 439 -38.92 0.86 -17.18
N SER A 440 -37.69 0.93 -17.73
CA SER A 440 -36.49 1.32 -16.99
C SER A 440 -36.02 2.76 -17.32
N PRO A 441 -35.63 3.60 -16.33
CA PRO A 441 -35.19 4.98 -16.60
C PRO A 441 -33.74 5.05 -17.12
N ALA A 442 -33.54 5.79 -18.21
CA ALA A 442 -32.25 6.13 -18.81
C ALA A 442 -31.78 7.51 -18.33
N VAL A 443 -30.47 7.72 -18.13
CA VAL A 443 -29.90 9.07 -17.89
C VAL A 443 -28.69 9.24 -18.80
N VAL A 444 -28.72 10.22 -19.70
CA VAL A 444 -27.61 10.58 -20.60
C VAL A 444 -27.03 11.91 -20.13
N VAL A 445 -25.71 12.02 -19.98
CA VAL A 445 -25.04 13.23 -19.48
C VAL A 445 -24.08 13.77 -20.54
N VAL A 446 -24.50 14.81 -21.26
CA VAL A 446 -23.67 15.50 -22.25
C VAL A 446 -22.90 16.62 -21.57
N ILE A 447 -21.57 16.60 -21.64
CA ILE A 447 -20.69 17.63 -21.06
C ILE A 447 -19.89 18.24 -22.19
N HIS A 448 -19.87 19.57 -22.27
CA HIS A 448 -19.09 20.38 -23.22
C HIS A 448 -19.75 20.58 -24.60
N SER A 449 -20.87 21.32 -24.67
CA SER A 449 -21.46 21.75 -25.94
C SER A 449 -22.15 23.12 -25.87
N SER A 450 -22.02 23.92 -26.94
CA SER A 450 -22.77 25.16 -27.13
C SER A 450 -24.30 24.90 -27.18
N PRO A 451 -25.14 25.88 -26.77
CA PRO A 451 -26.59 25.78 -26.90
C PRO A 451 -27.04 25.54 -28.34
N GLU A 452 -26.35 26.08 -29.35
CA GLU A 452 -26.64 25.80 -30.75
C GLU A 452 -26.39 24.32 -31.10
N PHE A 453 -25.30 23.73 -30.62
CA PHE A 453 -24.98 22.32 -30.87
C PHE A 453 -25.98 21.37 -30.20
N VAL A 454 -26.36 21.64 -28.95
CA VAL A 454 -27.39 20.87 -28.24
C VAL A 454 -28.73 20.94 -28.96
N ASN A 455 -29.14 22.15 -29.38
CA ASN A 455 -30.40 22.32 -30.12
C ASN A 455 -30.35 21.64 -31.50
N LYS A 456 -29.21 21.68 -32.19
CA LYS A 456 -28.99 20.97 -33.46
C LYS A 456 -29.12 19.46 -33.29
N ILE A 457 -28.59 18.89 -32.22
CA ILE A 457 -28.73 17.46 -31.89
C ILE A 457 -30.20 17.13 -31.57
N LYS A 458 -30.85 17.91 -30.70
CA LYS A 458 -32.26 17.70 -30.33
C LYS A 458 -33.16 17.70 -31.55
N TRP A 459 -32.95 18.65 -32.46
CA TRP A 459 -33.70 18.77 -33.71
C TRP A 459 -33.41 17.61 -34.68
N ARG A 460 -32.13 17.32 -34.97
CA ARG A 460 -31.71 16.28 -35.93
C ARG A 460 -32.17 14.87 -35.52
N TYR A 461 -32.30 14.62 -34.22
CA TYR A 461 -32.64 13.30 -33.67
C TYR A 461 -34.00 13.25 -32.95
N ASN A 462 -34.85 14.25 -33.09
CA ASN A 462 -36.20 14.29 -32.53
C ASN A 462 -36.28 13.82 -31.05
N MET A 463 -35.43 14.40 -30.19
CA MET A 463 -35.28 13.99 -28.79
C MET A 463 -36.02 14.92 -27.83
N ASP A 464 -36.63 14.35 -26.78
CA ASP A 464 -37.39 15.10 -25.76
C ASP A 464 -36.44 15.77 -24.73
N ASP A 465 -36.86 16.89 -24.15
CA ASP A 465 -36.06 17.65 -23.16
C ASP A 465 -35.76 16.86 -21.87
N ASN A 466 -36.60 15.90 -21.50
CA ASN A 466 -36.43 15.08 -20.29
C ASN A 466 -35.24 14.11 -20.36
N LEU A 467 -34.54 14.04 -21.50
CA LEU A 467 -33.33 13.21 -21.69
C LEU A 467 -32.03 14.00 -21.58
N PHE A 468 -32.12 15.33 -21.46
CA PHE A 468 -30.96 16.21 -21.37
C PHE A 468 -31.06 17.06 -20.13
N GLU A 469 -29.95 17.18 -19.42
CA GLU A 469 -29.74 18.32 -18.54
C GLU A 469 -28.48 19.06 -18.97
N ILE A 470 -28.65 20.36 -19.21
CA ILE A 470 -27.59 21.23 -19.71
C ILE A 470 -26.96 21.91 -18.49
N ALA A 471 -25.73 21.52 -18.14
CA ALA A 471 -24.93 22.28 -17.20
C ALA A 471 -24.36 23.52 -17.90
N ARG A 472 -24.86 24.71 -17.57
CA ARG A 472 -24.30 25.99 -18.05
C ARG A 472 -23.31 26.53 -17.01
N GLY A 473 -22.06 26.73 -17.42
CA GLY A 473 -21.05 27.49 -16.67
C GLY A 473 -20.61 28.71 -17.47
N ALA A 474 -20.62 29.89 -16.83
CA ALA A 474 -20.08 31.13 -17.37
C ALA A 474 -18.59 30.97 -17.74
N SER A 475 -18.11 31.78 -18.69
CA SER A 475 -16.71 31.87 -19.11
C SER A 475 -15.74 31.77 -17.92
N LEU A 476 -15.03 30.65 -17.78
CA LEU A 476 -14.05 30.43 -16.72
C LEU A 476 -12.79 29.73 -17.25
N PRO A 477 -11.60 30.00 -16.66
CA PRO A 477 -10.30 29.62 -17.23
C PRO A 477 -9.83 28.19 -16.89
N SER A 478 -10.69 27.33 -16.33
CA SER A 478 -10.35 25.97 -15.89
C SER A 478 -11.53 25.01 -16.06
N PRO A 479 -11.32 23.71 -16.32
CA PRO A 479 -12.42 22.75 -16.50
C PRO A 479 -13.14 22.48 -15.17
N ALA A 480 -14.41 22.86 -15.07
CA ALA A 480 -15.29 22.47 -13.97
C ALA A 480 -16.23 21.33 -14.43
N LEU A 481 -16.43 20.31 -13.58
CA LEU A 481 -17.32 19.17 -13.82
C LEU A 481 -18.63 19.38 -13.04
N PHE A 482 -19.77 19.08 -13.65
CA PHE A 482 -21.08 19.25 -13.00
C PHE A 482 -21.77 17.90 -12.79
N ALA A 483 -22.39 17.71 -11.62
CA ALA A 483 -23.19 16.53 -11.30
C ALA A 483 -24.66 16.90 -11.13
N LEU A 484 -25.50 15.90 -11.38
CA LEU A 484 -26.93 16.08 -11.41
C LEU A 484 -27.64 15.26 -10.36
N THR A 485 -28.44 15.93 -9.54
CA THR A 485 -29.08 15.33 -8.37
C THR A 485 -30.58 15.54 -8.43
N ARG A 486 -31.36 14.80 -7.63
CA ARG A 486 -32.80 15.09 -7.41
C ARG A 486 -33.09 16.51 -6.90
N ARG A 487 -32.05 17.27 -6.50
CA ARG A 487 -32.13 18.65 -5.97
C ARG A 487 -31.55 19.71 -6.93
N GLY A 488 -31.20 19.34 -8.17
CA GLY A 488 -30.62 20.24 -9.18
C GLY A 488 -29.14 20.02 -9.45
N ILE A 489 -28.56 20.91 -10.26
CA ILE A 489 -27.16 20.86 -10.76
C ILE A 489 -26.18 21.37 -9.70
N ARG A 490 -25.07 20.66 -9.47
CA ARG A 490 -23.95 21.10 -8.62
C ARG A 490 -22.62 21.14 -9.38
N GLU A 491 -21.84 22.19 -9.14
CA GLU A 491 -20.52 22.43 -9.73
C GLU A 491 -19.39 21.85 -8.88
N PHE A 492 -18.39 21.25 -9.54
CA PHE A 492 -17.15 20.77 -8.95
C PHE A 492 -15.97 21.33 -9.73
N SER A 493 -15.11 22.10 -9.08
CA SER A 493 -13.90 22.66 -9.69
C SER A 493 -12.83 21.58 -9.85
N VAL A 494 -12.27 21.44 -11.07
CA VAL A 494 -11.18 20.51 -11.39
C VAL A 494 -10.00 21.30 -11.96
N THR A 495 -8.78 20.98 -11.52
CA THR A 495 -7.56 21.61 -12.06
C THR A 495 -7.10 20.91 -13.36
N PRO A 496 -6.57 21.66 -14.36
CA PRO A 496 -6.42 21.17 -15.74
C PRO A 496 -5.50 19.96 -15.96
N ASP A 497 -4.54 19.70 -15.08
CA ASP A 497 -3.50 18.67 -15.30
C ASP A 497 -4.00 17.22 -15.11
N THR A 498 -5.32 17.01 -14.99
CA THR A 498 -5.89 15.84 -14.31
C THR A 498 -7.05 15.15 -15.04
N LEU A 499 -7.04 15.11 -16.38
CA LEU A 499 -8.02 14.34 -17.16
C LEU A 499 -7.59 12.88 -17.38
N GLY A 500 -7.37 12.14 -16.29
CA GLY A 500 -7.10 10.69 -16.30
C GLY A 500 -8.30 9.86 -15.85
N PHE A 501 -8.53 8.72 -16.50
CA PHE A 501 -9.59 7.71 -16.26
C PHE A 501 -9.90 7.37 -14.77
N LEU A 502 -8.95 7.61 -13.87
CA LEU A 502 -9.01 7.24 -12.45
C LEU A 502 -10.05 8.05 -11.65
N HIS A 503 -10.32 9.31 -12.02
CA HIS A 503 -11.21 10.18 -11.25
C HIS A 503 -12.67 10.20 -11.73
N LEU A 504 -12.94 9.67 -12.93
CA LEU A 504 -14.31 9.34 -13.34
C LEU A 504 -14.92 8.29 -12.40
N ARG A 505 -14.11 7.36 -11.89
CA ARG A 505 -14.50 6.36 -10.89
C ARG A 505 -14.78 6.99 -9.52
N THR A 506 -13.91 7.89 -9.05
CA THR A 506 -14.11 8.61 -7.77
C THR A 506 -15.36 9.50 -7.80
N PHE A 507 -15.62 10.13 -8.95
CA PHE A 507 -16.82 10.92 -9.20
C PHE A 507 -18.08 10.05 -9.23
N VAL A 508 -18.08 8.94 -9.99
CA VAL A 508 -19.18 7.97 -10.01
C VAL A 508 -19.45 7.43 -8.60
N ASP A 509 -18.42 7.11 -7.83
CA ASP A 509 -18.54 6.65 -6.44
C ASP A 509 -19.15 7.74 -5.53
N SER A 510 -18.78 9.02 -5.70
CA SER A 510 -19.34 10.15 -4.96
C SER A 510 -20.82 10.39 -5.30
N VAL A 511 -21.17 10.37 -6.58
CA VAL A 511 -22.56 10.53 -7.06
C VAL A 511 -23.42 9.36 -6.58
N LEU A 512 -22.94 8.12 -6.68
CA LEU A 512 -23.65 6.92 -6.20
C LEU A 512 -23.83 6.92 -4.68
N SER A 513 -22.91 7.53 -3.92
CA SER A 513 -23.04 7.64 -2.46
C SER A 513 -24.21 8.53 -2.02
N GLU A 514 -24.57 9.56 -2.80
CA GLU A 514 -25.75 10.41 -2.53
C GLU A 514 -27.08 9.71 -2.89
N PHE A 515 -27.08 8.75 -3.81
CA PHE A 515 -28.27 7.96 -4.16
C PHE A 515 -28.61 6.86 -3.13
N ASN A 516 -27.68 6.48 -2.26
CA ASN A 516 -27.92 5.48 -1.20
C ASN A 516 -28.80 5.98 -0.04
N GLY A 517 -29.30 7.23 -0.11
CA GLY A 517 -30.30 7.78 0.80
C GLY A 517 -31.75 7.56 0.34
N GLY A 518 -32.22 6.31 0.38
CA GLY A 518 -33.66 5.98 0.36
C GLY A 518 -34.24 5.53 -0.98
N ARG A 519 -34.65 4.25 -1.00
CA ARG A 519 -35.45 3.47 -1.99
C ARG A 519 -35.45 3.90 -3.46
#